data_AF-A0A8T7ENM3-F1
#
_entry.id   AF-A0A8T7ENM3-F1
#
_cell.length_a   1.000
_cell.length_b   1.000
_cell.length_c   1.000
_cell.angle_alpha   90.00
_cell.angle_beta   90.00
_cell.angle_gamma   90.00
#
_symmetry.space_group_name_H-M   'P 1'
#
loop_
_entity.id
_entity.type
_entity.pdbx_description
1 polymer ?
#
loop_
_entity_poly.entity_id
_entity_poly.type
_entity_poly.pdbx_seq_one_letter_code
_entity_poly.pdbx_strand_id
1 'polypeptide(L)'
;MYHNAYAMWMYFPDEEAQTLQIHLDVTGDTWIVTHNYSLNPLRAVFWSSKIEHCLRPIVHRLHAEGSLSPRWAERLRLALMCCPLLTMNLTTFRPEIALLGLSHCVEFGSETVDGASRLDRLLAEISDDLR
;
A
#
# COMPACT_ATOMS: atom_id res chain seq x y z
N MET A 1 -5.67 -5.27 -5.57
CA MET A 1 -4.73 -4.16 -5.89
C MET A 1 -3.35 -4.42 -5.29
N TYR A 2 -3.24 -4.74 -4.00
CA TYR A 2 -1.95 -4.99 -3.33
C TYR A 2 -1.12 -6.16 -3.92
N HIS A 3 -1.66 -7.39 -3.95
CA HIS A 3 -0.91 -8.58 -4.39
C HIS A 3 -0.31 -8.51 -5.81
N ASN A 4 -0.96 -7.81 -6.73
CA ASN A 4 -0.48 -7.72 -8.11
C ASN A 4 0.61 -6.66 -8.30
N ALA A 5 0.79 -5.74 -7.35
CA ALA A 5 1.73 -4.64 -7.47
C ALA A 5 2.80 -4.70 -6.37
N TYR A 6 2.41 -4.66 -5.10
CA TYR A 6 3.30 -4.42 -3.96
C TYR A 6 3.78 -5.68 -3.22
N ALA A 7 3.26 -6.87 -3.56
CA ALA A 7 3.57 -8.10 -2.84
C ALA A 7 4.87 -8.81 -3.30
N MET A 8 5.80 -8.11 -3.98
CA MET A 8 7.06 -8.75 -4.39
C MET A 8 7.87 -9.27 -3.21
N TRP A 9 7.93 -8.50 -2.11
CA TRP A 9 8.56 -8.91 -0.85
C TRP A 9 7.92 -10.17 -0.24
N MET A 10 6.66 -10.48 -0.57
CA MET A 10 5.98 -11.69 -0.10
C MET A 10 6.31 -12.91 -0.94
N TYR A 11 6.39 -12.75 -2.27
CA TYR A 11 6.55 -13.87 -3.21
C TYR A 11 8.00 -14.21 -3.50
N PHE A 12 8.89 -13.21 -3.43
CA PHE A 12 10.32 -13.32 -3.74
C PHE A 12 11.14 -12.67 -2.61
N PRO A 13 10.97 -13.11 -1.35
CA PRO A 13 11.58 -12.45 -0.20
C PRO A 13 13.11 -12.50 -0.23
N ASP A 14 13.69 -13.59 -0.74
CA ASP A 14 15.14 -13.76 -0.79
C ASP A 14 15.77 -12.88 -1.88
N GLU A 15 15.11 -12.71 -3.01
CA GLU A 15 15.53 -11.81 -4.08
C GLU A 15 15.45 -10.35 -3.65
N GLU A 16 14.37 -9.96 -2.99
CA GLU A 16 14.23 -8.60 -2.45
C GLU A 16 15.30 -8.30 -1.38
N ALA A 17 15.58 -9.26 -0.50
CA ALA A 17 16.59 -9.10 0.55
C ALA A 17 18.01 -8.85 0.02
N GLN A 18 18.33 -9.26 -1.22
CA GLN A 18 19.67 -9.06 -1.81
C GLN A 18 19.98 -7.58 -2.10
N THR A 19 18.96 -6.78 -2.36
CA THR A 19 19.11 -5.37 -2.79
C THR A 19 18.52 -4.37 -1.80
N LEU A 20 17.69 -4.86 -0.87
CA LEU A 20 17.07 -4.05 0.16
C LEU A 20 18.12 -3.49 1.13
N GLN A 21 18.14 -2.17 1.22
CA GLN A 21 18.79 -1.43 2.29
C GLN A 21 17.67 -0.88 3.16
N ILE A 22 17.56 -1.39 4.38
CA ILE A 22 16.56 -0.96 5.36
C ILE A 22 17.22 -0.72 6.71
N HIS A 23 16.85 0.37 7.36
CA HIS A 23 17.34 0.78 8.66
C HIS A 23 16.16 1.11 9.57
N LEU A 24 16.28 0.71 10.83
CA LEU A 24 15.33 1.02 11.89
C LEU A 24 16.06 1.84 12.96
N ASP A 25 15.57 3.06 13.19
CA ASP A 25 15.90 3.85 14.35
C ASP A 25 14.69 3.84 15.31
N VAL A 26 14.94 3.67 16.61
CA VAL A 26 13.89 3.63 17.63
C VAL A 26 14.11 4.77 18.60
N THR A 27 13.19 5.74 18.58
CA THR A 27 13.19 6.91 19.46
C THR A 27 11.96 6.86 20.35
N GLY A 28 12.13 6.40 21.60
CA GLY A 28 11.01 6.17 22.53
C GLY A 28 10.05 5.12 21.99
N ASP A 29 8.77 5.48 21.85
CA ASP A 29 7.72 4.62 21.26
C ASP A 29 7.60 4.77 19.73
N THR A 30 8.48 5.55 19.10
CA THR A 30 8.45 5.82 17.66
C THR A 30 9.51 4.99 16.94
N TRP A 31 9.07 4.27 15.91
CA TRP A 31 9.95 3.54 14.99
C TRP A 31 10.08 4.33 13.70
N ILE A 32 11.31 4.68 13.33
CA ILE A 32 11.66 5.39 12.11
C ILE A 32 12.31 4.37 11.18
N VAL A 33 11.58 3.96 10.15
CA VAL A 33 12.07 2.99 9.16
C VAL A 33 12.47 3.74 7.89
N THR A 34 13.72 3.61 7.47
CA THR A 34 14.22 4.15 6.21
C THR A 34 14.61 2.99 5.30
N HIS A 35 14.11 2.97 4.07
CA HIS A 35 14.46 1.93 3.11
C HIS A 35 14.55 2.43 1.67
N ASN A 36 15.29 1.70 0.84
CA ASN A 36 15.42 1.96 -0.59
C ASN A 36 14.39 1.21 -1.45
N TYR A 37 13.43 0.48 -0.85
CA TYR A 37 12.43 -0.25 -1.61
C TYR A 37 11.68 0.67 -2.57
N SER A 38 11.60 0.26 -3.83
CA SER A 38 10.87 0.98 -4.86
C SER A 38 10.04 -0.01 -5.67
N LEU A 39 8.84 0.42 -6.07
CA LEU A 39 7.97 -0.44 -6.86
C LEU A 39 8.62 -0.69 -8.23
N ASN A 40 8.82 -1.96 -8.56
CA ASN A 40 9.34 -2.38 -9.86
C ASN A 40 8.55 -1.69 -11.01
N PRO A 41 9.21 -1.15 -12.06
CA PRO A 41 8.53 -0.42 -13.14
C PRO A 41 7.38 -1.18 -13.79
N LEU A 42 7.53 -2.49 -14.01
CA LEU A 42 6.47 -3.32 -14.58
C LEU A 42 5.28 -3.45 -13.61
N ARG A 43 5.54 -3.58 -12.31
CA ARG A 43 4.51 -3.60 -11.27
C ARG A 43 3.81 -2.24 -11.16
N ALA A 44 4.51 -1.14 -11.40
CA ALA A 44 3.92 0.20 -11.48
C ALA A 44 2.90 0.30 -12.63
N VAL A 45 3.16 -0.32 -13.79
CA VAL A 45 2.18 -0.37 -14.89
C VAL A 45 0.92 -1.14 -14.47
N PHE A 46 1.06 -2.29 -13.80
CA PHE A 46 -0.09 -3.04 -13.28
C PHE A 46 -0.87 -2.27 -12.22
N TRP A 47 -0.18 -1.52 -11.37
CA TRP A 47 -0.79 -0.63 -10.39
C TRP A 47 -1.66 0.42 -11.07
N SER A 48 -1.09 1.18 -12.01
CA SER A 48 -1.81 2.22 -12.77
C SER A 48 -2.99 1.63 -13.56
N SER A 49 -2.79 0.48 -14.22
CA SER A 49 -3.87 -0.19 -14.96
C SER A 49 -5.06 -0.56 -14.06
N LYS A 50 -4.81 -1.08 -12.84
CA LYS A 50 -5.89 -1.40 -11.89
C LYS A 50 -6.59 -0.17 -11.35
N ILE A 51 -5.89 0.95 -11.24
CA ILE A 51 -6.51 2.22 -10.86
C ILE A 51 -7.50 2.64 -11.95
N GLU A 52 -7.00 2.80 -13.17
CA GLU A 52 -7.77 3.39 -14.26
C GLU A 52 -8.91 2.50 -14.74
N HIS A 53 -8.71 1.18 -14.76
CA HIS A 53 -9.68 0.26 -15.35
C HIS A 53 -10.49 -0.53 -14.32
N CYS A 54 -10.22 -0.38 -13.02
CA CYS A 54 -11.01 -1.06 -11.99
C CYS A 54 -11.45 -0.11 -10.88
N LEU A 55 -10.51 0.48 -10.14
CA LEU A 55 -10.85 1.26 -8.95
C LEU A 55 -11.69 2.50 -9.31
N ARG A 56 -11.17 3.36 -10.21
CA ARG A 56 -11.84 4.61 -10.59
C ARG A 56 -13.24 4.33 -11.17
N PRO A 57 -13.44 3.42 -12.15
CA PRO A 57 -14.77 3.10 -12.66
C PRO A 57 -15.76 2.60 -11.60
N ILE A 58 -15.30 1.74 -10.67
CA ILE A 58 -16.17 1.20 -9.61
C ILE A 58 -16.60 2.32 -8.65
N VAL A 59 -15.67 3.17 -8.22
CA VAL A 59 -15.96 4.27 -7.29
C VAL A 59 -16.93 5.27 -7.92
N HIS A 60 -16.69 5.67 -9.17
CA HIS A 60 -17.59 6.57 -9.89
C HIS A 60 -18.99 6.00 -10.05
N ARG A 61 -19.10 4.70 -10.38
CA ARG A 61 -20.40 4.04 -10.50
C ARG A 61 -21.16 4.01 -9.18
N LEU A 62 -20.50 3.62 -8.09
CA LEU A 62 -21.10 3.60 -6.76
C LEU A 62 -21.53 5.01 -6.31
N HIS A 63 -20.75 6.04 -6.68
CA HIS A 63 -21.11 7.43 -6.40
C HIS A 63 -22.36 7.86 -7.17
N ALA A 64 -22.41 7.60 -8.47
CA ALA A 64 -23.56 7.91 -9.31
C ALA A 64 -24.85 7.20 -8.86
N GLU A 65 -24.72 5.99 -8.30
CA GLU A 65 -25.83 5.21 -7.74
C GLU A 65 -26.17 5.60 -6.28
N GLY A 66 -25.53 6.63 -5.70
CA GLY A 66 -25.75 7.06 -4.32
C GLY A 66 -25.36 6.02 -3.26
N SER A 67 -24.60 5.00 -3.65
CA SER A 67 -24.26 3.82 -2.83
C SER A 67 -22.82 3.86 -2.31
N LEU A 68 -22.02 4.87 -2.69
CA LEU A 68 -20.66 5.04 -2.21
C LEU A 68 -20.66 5.49 -0.75
N SER A 69 -20.00 4.72 0.11
CA SER A 69 -19.80 5.08 1.51
C SER A 69 -19.00 6.38 1.63
N PRO A 70 -19.38 7.33 2.52
CA PRO A 70 -18.56 8.52 2.81
C PRO A 70 -17.13 8.19 3.26
N ARG A 71 -16.95 7.00 3.87
CA ARG A 71 -15.64 6.48 4.34
C ARG A 71 -14.97 5.49 3.36
N TRP A 72 -15.30 5.55 2.06
CA TRP A 72 -14.82 4.55 1.09
C TRP A 72 -13.28 4.49 0.99
N ALA A 73 -12.60 5.63 1.01
CA ALA A 73 -11.15 5.73 0.90
C ALA A 73 -10.47 5.08 2.12
N GLU A 74 -10.96 5.38 3.32
CA GLU A 74 -10.51 4.74 4.56
C GLU A 74 -10.73 3.22 4.53
N ARG A 75 -11.92 2.76 4.11
CA ARG A 75 -12.20 1.32 3.99
C ARG A 75 -11.24 0.64 3.01
N LEU A 76 -10.89 1.31 1.91
CA LEU A 76 -9.92 0.79 0.95
C LEU A 76 -8.51 0.71 1.56
N ARG A 77 -8.06 1.73 2.32
CA ARG A 77 -6.78 1.70 3.06
C ARG A 77 -6.72 0.50 4.00
N LEU A 78 -7.74 0.34 4.85
CA LEU A 78 -7.83 -0.79 5.78
C LEU A 78 -7.82 -2.14 5.05
N ALA A 79 -8.56 -2.27 3.94
CA ALA A 79 -8.54 -3.48 3.14
C ALA A 79 -7.15 -3.77 2.53
N LEU A 80 -6.43 -2.75 2.08
CA LEU A 80 -5.07 -2.88 1.54
C LEU A 80 -4.06 -3.28 2.62
N MET A 81 -4.18 -2.72 3.84
CA MET A 81 -3.38 -3.11 5.01
C MET A 81 -3.65 -4.56 5.43
N CYS A 82 -4.93 -4.97 5.50
CA CYS A 82 -5.29 -6.32 5.93
C CYS A 82 -4.83 -7.39 4.93
N CYS A 83 -4.74 -7.07 3.64
CA CYS A 83 -4.40 -8.00 2.57
C CYS A 83 -3.12 -8.84 2.85
N PRO A 84 -1.94 -8.25 3.12
CA PRO A 84 -0.75 -8.99 3.53
C PRO A 84 -0.87 -9.62 4.92
N LEU A 85 -1.48 -8.94 5.90
CA LEU A 85 -1.55 -9.41 7.29
C LEU A 85 -2.47 -10.63 7.49
N LEU A 86 -3.50 -10.78 6.65
CA LEU A 86 -4.41 -11.93 6.67
C LEU A 86 -3.84 -13.15 5.93
N THR A 87 -2.90 -12.92 5.01
CA THR A 87 -2.37 -13.97 4.14
C THR A 87 -0.99 -14.46 4.55
N MET A 88 -0.23 -13.65 5.30
CA MET A 88 1.14 -13.94 5.67
C MET A 88 1.36 -13.84 7.18
N ASN A 89 2.21 -14.72 7.69
CA ASN A 89 2.78 -14.55 9.02
C ASN A 89 4.13 -13.81 8.90
N LEU A 90 4.19 -12.53 9.30
CA LEU A 90 5.43 -11.74 9.20
C LEU A 90 6.60 -12.35 9.98
N THR A 91 6.33 -13.16 11.02
CA THR A 91 7.41 -13.78 11.83
C THR A 91 8.12 -14.91 11.11
N THR A 92 7.62 -15.37 9.95
CA THR A 92 8.29 -16.42 9.17
C THR A 92 9.29 -15.88 8.15
N PHE A 93 9.37 -14.55 8.01
CA PHE A 93 10.31 -13.89 7.11
C PHE A 93 11.61 -13.52 7.82
N ARG A 94 12.65 -13.26 7.02
CA ARG A 94 13.86 -12.59 7.50
C ARG A 94 13.50 -11.23 8.13
N PRO A 95 14.17 -10.79 9.20
CA PRO A 95 13.80 -9.57 9.93
C PRO A 95 13.63 -8.33 9.04
N GLU A 96 14.52 -8.13 8.07
CA GLU A 96 14.50 -7.02 7.13
C GLU A 96 13.28 -7.04 6.20
N ILE A 97 12.84 -8.23 5.76
CA ILE A 97 11.64 -8.40 4.93
C ILE A 97 10.38 -8.27 5.78
N ALA A 98 10.39 -8.80 7.00
CA ALA A 98 9.30 -8.63 7.95
C ALA A 98 9.09 -7.14 8.27
N LEU A 99 10.17 -6.39 8.49
CA LEU A 99 10.14 -4.96 8.76
C LEU A 99 9.63 -4.17 7.54
N LEU A 100 10.10 -4.50 6.32
CA LEU A 100 9.57 -3.91 5.09
C LEU A 100 8.08 -4.19 4.93
N GLY A 101 7.66 -5.44 5.13
CA GLY A 101 6.27 -5.87 5.05
C GLY A 101 5.38 -5.11 6.05
N LEU A 102 5.81 -5.01 7.30
CA LEU A 102 5.11 -4.22 8.33
C LEU A 102 5.04 -2.74 7.96
N SER A 103 6.14 -2.16 7.47
CA SER A 103 6.21 -0.76 7.06
C SER A 103 5.20 -0.47 5.94
N HIS A 104 5.12 -1.33 4.93
CA HIS A 104 4.07 -1.22 3.90
C HIS A 104 2.66 -1.36 4.50
N CYS A 105 2.42 -2.30 5.40
CA CYS A 105 1.09 -2.44 6.01
C CYS A 105 0.66 -1.14 6.70
N VAL A 106 1.57 -0.52 7.46
CA VAL A 106 1.34 0.77 8.13
C VAL A 106 1.14 1.89 7.11
N GLU A 107 1.95 1.98 6.06
CA GLU A 107 1.83 2.99 5.00
C GLU A 107 0.47 2.89 4.28
N PHE A 108 0.03 1.68 3.93
CA PHE A 108 -1.25 1.47 3.24
C PHE A 108 -2.47 1.65 4.14
N GLY A 109 -2.32 1.40 5.44
CA GLY A 109 -3.40 1.50 6.43
C GLY A 109 -3.59 2.89 7.04
N SER A 110 -2.59 3.76 6.93
CA SER A 110 -2.58 5.08 7.57
C SER A 110 -2.70 6.19 6.54
N GLU A 111 -3.16 7.37 6.98
CA GLU A 111 -3.01 8.60 6.21
C GLU A 111 -1.63 9.18 6.51
N THR A 112 -0.86 9.53 5.48
CA THR A 112 0.43 10.19 5.71
C THR A 112 0.22 11.64 6.12
N VAL A 113 1.00 12.09 7.12
CA VAL A 113 0.89 13.44 7.71
C VAL A 113 1.00 14.56 6.66
N ASP A 114 1.75 14.33 5.57
CA ASP A 114 1.94 15.30 4.48
C ASP A 114 1.28 14.87 3.14
N GLY A 115 0.45 13.82 3.13
CA GLY A 115 -0.14 13.29 1.88
C GLY A 115 0.90 12.79 0.86
N ALA A 116 2.11 12.49 1.30
CA ALA A 116 3.26 12.19 0.45
C ALA A 116 3.15 10.82 -0.24
N SER A 117 2.43 9.87 0.35
CA SER A 117 2.36 8.51 -0.19
C SER A 117 1.72 8.48 -1.58
N ARG A 118 2.06 7.46 -2.37
CA ARG A 118 1.45 7.26 -3.69
C ARG A 118 -0.05 6.98 -3.58
N LEU A 119 -0.45 6.27 -2.53
CA LEU A 119 -1.85 5.94 -2.28
C LEU A 119 -2.66 7.17 -1.91
N ASP A 120 -2.15 8.05 -1.04
CA ASP A 120 -2.88 9.24 -0.61
C ASP A 120 -3.17 10.19 -1.78
N ARG A 121 -2.15 10.45 -2.62
CA ARG A 121 -2.33 11.26 -3.85
C ARG A 121 -3.38 10.67 -4.78
N LEU A 122 -3.34 9.36 -4.97
CA LEU A 122 -4.32 8.64 -5.78
C LEU A 122 -5.75 8.78 -5.23
N LEU A 123 -5.93 8.54 -3.92
CA LEU A 123 -7.26 8.60 -3.31
C LEU A 123 -7.80 10.02 -3.29
N ALA A 124 -6.93 11.03 -3.13
CA ALA A 124 -7.29 12.43 -3.27
C ALA A 124 -7.75 12.75 -4.70
N GLU A 125 -6.98 12.34 -5.72
CA GLU A 125 -7.33 12.53 -7.13
C GLU A 125 -8.70 11.93 -7.48
N ILE A 126 -8.94 10.68 -7.10
CA ILE A 126 -10.25 10.04 -7.32
C ILE A 126 -11.34 10.76 -6.54
N SER A 127 -11.07 11.24 -5.32
CA SER A 127 -12.08 11.97 -4.53
C SER A 127 -12.44 13.31 -5.15
N ASP A 128 -11.47 13.99 -5.76
CA ASP A 128 -11.68 15.26 -6.46
C ASP A 128 -12.52 15.05 -7.72
N ASP A 129 -12.36 13.94 -8.45
CA ASP A 129 -13.18 13.57 -9.61
C ASP A 129 -14.68 13.36 -9.28
N LEU A 130 -15.02 13.14 -8.01
CA LEU A 130 -16.39 12.91 -7.56
C LEU A 130 -17.14 14.19 -7.15
N ARG A 131 -16.43 15.33 -7.04
CA ARG A 131 -17.02 16.63 -6.68
C ARG A 131 -17.77 17.26 -7.84
#